data_AF-A0A1G0MAT4-F1
#
_entry.id   AF-A0A1G0MAT4-F1
#
_cell.length_a   1.000
_cell.length_b   1.000
_cell.length_c   1.000
_cell.angle_alpha   90.00
_cell.angle_beta   90.00
_cell.angle_gamma   90.00
#
_symmetry.space_group_name_H-M   'P 1'
#
loop_
_entity.id
_entity.type
_entity.pdbx_description
1 polymer ?
#
loop_
_entity_poly.entity_id
_entity_poly.type
_entity_poly.pdbx_seq_one_letter_code
_entity_poly.pdbx_strand_id
1 'polypeptide(L)'
;MTEIIVIDPLRKSVERASGGKQTVLWTKSGFPTYMNIIPQFRLEELHPTALGTGVHPAFIVDGVEKPEIFIGTYQAVLQDGEAISLPGQDPATSINFDTARQACKNAGPGFHLMTNWEWAALALQAIANGCDVRGNTDCGRSHSNRDEIGKPLPGSQTTRTGSGPASWRHDGTEHGIADMVGNIWEWVDGLKLMSGRIIIPKDNAYGLDELQWSATGACFDIVDGYPHISDSITNEDYDSVMFRDMTANPGFEIPLAIRQALLLACPGIQMPGRVWADNSEDFEALPIRGGGWNDGSHAGLAALYLFFGRSYAVSGLGFRPAFIG
;
A
#
# COMPACT_ATOMS: atom_id res chain seq x y z
N MET A 1 -35.60 23.56 -19.70
CA MET A 1 -34.40 22.70 -19.73
C MET A 1 -34.70 21.51 -18.85
N THR A 2 -34.93 20.35 -19.44
CA THR A 2 -35.11 19.10 -18.70
C THR A 2 -33.71 18.61 -18.35
N GLU A 3 -33.36 18.59 -17.06
CA GLU A 3 -32.20 17.83 -16.60
C GLU A 3 -32.45 16.36 -16.96
N ILE A 4 -31.77 15.87 -17.98
CA ILE A 4 -31.66 14.44 -18.22
C ILE A 4 -30.75 13.94 -17.11
N ILE A 5 -31.35 13.35 -16.06
CA ILE A 5 -30.60 12.58 -15.06
C ILE A 5 -30.05 11.36 -15.79
N VAL A 6 -28.83 11.46 -16.31
CA VAL A 6 -28.08 10.29 -16.76
C VAL A 6 -27.68 9.54 -15.49
N ILE A 7 -28.51 8.57 -15.11
CA ILE A 7 -28.20 7.67 -14.02
C ILE A 7 -27.01 6.83 -14.46
N ASP A 8 -25.90 6.90 -13.72
CA ASP A 8 -24.84 5.90 -13.89
C ASP A 8 -25.28 4.57 -13.27
N PRO A 9 -25.62 3.54 -14.08
CA PRO A 9 -26.16 2.30 -13.55
C PRO A 9 -25.10 1.47 -12.84
N LEU A 10 -23.83 1.57 -13.28
CA LEU A 10 -22.74 0.78 -12.74
C LEU A 10 -22.40 1.26 -11.32
N ARG A 11 -22.13 2.56 -11.15
CA ARG A 11 -21.84 3.15 -9.84
C ARG A 11 -22.96 2.85 -8.85
N LYS A 12 -24.23 3.11 -9.22
CA LYS A 12 -25.37 2.84 -8.33
C LYS A 12 -25.48 1.38 -7.94
N SER A 13 -25.19 0.45 -8.86
CA SER A 13 -25.20 -0.97 -8.56
C SER A 13 -24.12 -1.35 -7.54
N VAL A 14 -22.90 -0.83 -7.72
CA VAL A 14 -21.75 -1.08 -6.82
C VAL A 14 -21.97 -0.46 -5.44
N GLU A 15 -22.41 0.79 -5.38
CA GLU A 15 -22.73 1.47 -4.11
C GLU A 15 -23.83 0.72 -3.36
N ARG A 16 -24.90 0.32 -4.05
CA ARG A 16 -25.99 -0.43 -3.43
C ARG A 16 -25.55 -1.81 -2.93
N ALA A 17 -24.78 -2.54 -3.74
CA ALA A 17 -24.32 -3.89 -3.38
C ALA A 17 -23.38 -3.86 -2.18
N SER A 18 -22.50 -2.86 -2.10
CA SER A 18 -21.52 -2.71 -1.02
C SER A 18 -22.05 -1.98 0.22
N GLY A 19 -23.31 -1.52 0.21
CA GLY A 19 -23.86 -0.69 1.28
C GLY A 19 -23.17 0.67 1.41
N GLY A 20 -22.66 1.21 0.31
CA GLY A 20 -21.94 2.49 0.25
C GLY A 20 -20.44 2.40 0.55
N LYS A 21 -19.88 1.20 0.78
CA LYS A 21 -18.44 1.02 1.04
C LYS A 21 -17.57 1.09 -0.23
N GLN A 22 -18.17 0.89 -1.39
CA GLN A 22 -17.51 0.98 -2.68
C GLN A 22 -18.28 1.93 -3.61
N THR A 23 -17.55 2.59 -4.50
CA THR A 23 -18.10 3.36 -5.62
C THR A 23 -17.33 3.07 -6.91
N VAL A 24 -17.78 3.65 -8.01
CA VAL A 24 -17.06 3.66 -9.28
C VAL A 24 -16.80 5.11 -9.67
N LEU A 25 -15.52 5.46 -9.78
CA LEU A 25 -15.09 6.73 -10.38
C LEU A 25 -14.81 6.51 -11.87
N TRP A 26 -14.80 7.58 -12.65
CA TRP A 26 -14.36 7.52 -14.04
C TRP A 26 -13.08 8.29 -14.19
N THR A 27 -12.14 7.70 -14.92
CA THR A 27 -10.95 8.41 -15.35
C THR A 27 -11.30 9.53 -16.32
N LYS A 28 -10.32 10.37 -16.64
CA LYS A 28 -10.43 11.44 -17.63
C LYS A 28 -10.91 10.93 -18.99
N SER A 29 -10.48 9.73 -19.40
CA SER A 29 -10.92 9.10 -20.66
C SER A 29 -12.22 8.29 -20.53
N GLY A 30 -12.84 8.29 -19.35
CA GLY A 30 -14.14 7.65 -19.12
C GLY A 30 -14.07 6.17 -18.78
N PHE A 31 -12.92 5.64 -18.36
CA PHE A 31 -12.80 4.25 -17.92
C PHE A 31 -13.30 4.11 -16.47
N PRO A 32 -14.13 3.10 -16.16
CA PRO A 32 -14.61 2.87 -14.81
C PRO A 32 -13.49 2.33 -13.92
N THR A 33 -13.37 2.86 -12.71
CA THR A 33 -12.43 2.38 -11.69
C THR A 33 -13.16 2.16 -10.36
N TYR A 34 -13.08 0.94 -9.84
CA TYR A 34 -13.73 0.53 -8.60
C TYR A 34 -12.89 0.99 -7.42
N MET A 35 -13.51 1.74 -6.52
CA MET A 35 -12.84 2.32 -5.37
C MET A 35 -13.56 1.92 -4.09
N ASN A 36 -12.78 1.55 -3.08
CA ASN A 36 -13.24 1.49 -1.70
C ASN A 36 -13.21 2.89 -1.10
N ILE A 37 -14.30 3.28 -0.45
CA ILE A 37 -14.41 4.54 0.29
C ILE A 37 -13.97 4.25 1.72
N ILE A 38 -12.91 4.94 2.17
CA ILE A 38 -12.33 4.76 3.49
C ILE A 38 -12.58 6.03 4.28
N PRO A 39 -13.50 6.02 5.27
CA PRO A 39 -13.71 7.16 6.14
C PRO A 39 -12.48 7.44 7.00
N GLN A 40 -12.28 8.72 7.30
CA GLN A 40 -11.28 9.19 8.23
C GLN A 40 -11.44 8.53 9.61
N PHE A 41 -10.31 8.22 10.24
CA PHE A 41 -10.25 7.73 11.61
C PHE A 41 -9.03 8.31 12.34
N ARG A 42 -9.03 8.16 13.67
CA ARG A 42 -8.00 8.70 14.55
C ARG A 42 -6.97 7.65 14.94
N LEU A 43 -5.75 8.09 15.21
CA LEU A 43 -4.62 7.25 15.58
C LEU A 43 -4.86 6.48 16.89
N GLU A 44 -5.52 7.13 17.84
CA GLU A 44 -5.89 6.53 19.12
C GLU A 44 -6.96 5.42 19.01
N GLU A 45 -7.68 5.33 17.88
CA GLU A 45 -8.58 4.21 17.58
C GLU A 45 -7.83 2.96 17.12
N LEU A 46 -6.62 3.14 16.57
CA LEU A 46 -5.78 2.05 16.06
C LEU A 46 -4.86 1.46 17.12
N HIS A 47 -4.32 2.32 17.99
CA HIS A 47 -3.48 1.90 19.10
C HIS A 47 -3.47 2.98 20.20
N PRO A 48 -3.62 2.62 21.50
CA PRO A 48 -3.91 3.58 22.56
C PRO A 48 -2.81 4.62 22.83
N THR A 49 -1.53 4.31 22.55
CA THR A 49 -0.40 5.19 22.90
C THR A 49 0.68 5.33 21.83
N ALA A 50 1.10 4.23 21.22
CA ALA A 50 2.29 4.19 20.34
C ALA A 50 2.18 4.98 19.03
N LEU A 51 0.98 5.36 18.61
CA LEU A 51 0.75 6.14 17.39
C LEU A 51 0.53 7.64 17.67
N GLY A 52 0.42 8.05 18.94
CA GLY A 52 -0.02 9.39 19.32
C GLY A 52 -1.53 9.57 19.17
N THR A 53 -1.96 10.83 19.01
CA THR A 53 -3.38 11.21 18.89
C THR A 53 -3.61 12.05 17.66
N GLY A 54 -4.84 12.09 17.16
CA GLY A 54 -5.22 12.91 16.01
C GLY A 54 -5.57 12.07 14.80
N VAL A 55 -5.77 12.76 13.69
CA VAL A 55 -6.14 12.15 12.42
C VAL A 55 -4.95 11.42 11.83
N HIS A 56 -5.18 10.22 11.29
CA HIS A 56 -4.10 9.49 10.62
C HIS A 56 -3.58 10.29 9.39
N PRO A 57 -2.25 10.41 9.16
CA PRO A 57 -1.70 11.24 8.09
C PRO A 57 -2.25 10.99 6.69
N ALA A 58 -2.72 9.77 6.39
CA ALA A 58 -3.43 9.40 5.16
C ALA A 58 -4.60 10.34 4.80
N PHE A 59 -5.25 10.90 5.81
CA PHE A 59 -6.42 11.78 5.66
C PHE A 59 -6.05 13.26 5.78
N ILE A 60 -4.79 13.63 5.64
CA ILE A 60 -4.36 15.03 5.67
C ILE A 60 -3.61 15.29 4.37
N VAL A 61 -4.06 16.24 3.57
CA VAL A 61 -3.42 16.62 2.29
C VAL A 61 -3.09 18.10 2.36
N ASP A 62 -1.80 18.43 2.29
CA ASP A 62 -1.31 19.82 2.40
C ASP A 62 -1.81 20.51 3.68
N GLY A 63 -1.82 19.78 4.79
CA GLY A 63 -2.32 20.26 6.08
C GLY A 63 -3.85 20.34 6.21
N VAL A 64 -4.62 19.90 5.22
CA VAL A 64 -6.08 19.90 5.23
C VAL A 64 -6.62 18.49 5.45
N GLU A 65 -7.44 18.33 6.50
CA GLU A 65 -8.13 17.07 6.75
C GLU A 65 -9.13 16.73 5.63
N LYS A 66 -9.14 15.47 5.23
CA LYS A 66 -10.04 14.88 4.24
C LYS A 66 -10.95 13.90 4.96
N PRO A 67 -12.28 13.99 4.77
CA PRO A 67 -13.22 13.12 5.48
C PRO A 67 -13.13 11.65 5.05
N GLU A 68 -12.58 11.41 3.87
CA GLU A 68 -12.40 10.09 3.28
C GLU A 68 -11.29 10.09 2.23
N ILE A 69 -10.76 8.90 1.97
CA ILE A 69 -9.87 8.60 0.84
C ILE A 69 -10.47 7.45 0.02
N PHE A 70 -10.11 7.36 -1.24
CA PHE A 70 -10.59 6.33 -2.15
C PHE A 70 -9.44 5.46 -2.61
N ILE A 71 -9.50 4.16 -2.36
CA ILE A 71 -8.43 3.22 -2.73
C ILE A 71 -8.95 2.26 -3.78
N GLY A 72 -8.16 2.04 -4.84
CA GLY A 72 -8.49 1.04 -5.86
C GLY A 72 -8.80 -0.30 -5.20
N THR A 73 -10.01 -0.79 -5.41
CA THR A 73 -10.47 -2.05 -4.81
C THR A 73 -9.58 -3.23 -5.21
N TYR A 74 -9.00 -3.15 -6.40
CA TYR A 74 -8.19 -4.17 -7.04
C TYR A 74 -6.83 -3.59 -7.47
N GLN A 75 -5.83 -4.45 -7.62
CA GLN A 75 -4.56 -4.09 -8.28
C GLN A 75 -4.82 -3.50 -9.68
N ALA A 76 -3.97 -2.57 -10.10
CA ALA A 76 -4.18 -1.77 -11.30
C ALA A 76 -4.23 -2.62 -12.56
N VAL A 77 -4.96 -2.11 -13.55
CA VAL A 77 -4.89 -2.50 -14.96
C VAL A 77 -4.57 -1.24 -15.74
N LEU A 78 -3.77 -1.35 -16.79
CA LEU A 78 -3.49 -0.24 -17.68
C LEU A 78 -4.45 -0.27 -18.87
N GLN A 79 -5.15 0.85 -19.08
CA GLN A 79 -5.95 1.06 -20.27
C GLN A 79 -5.62 2.43 -20.87
N ASP A 80 -5.11 2.42 -22.10
CA ASP A 80 -4.68 3.63 -22.83
C ASP A 80 -3.74 4.56 -22.03
N GLY A 81 -2.86 3.97 -21.22
CA GLY A 81 -1.88 4.70 -20.39
C GLY A 81 -2.45 5.27 -19.08
N GLU A 82 -3.71 4.97 -18.76
CA GLU A 82 -4.35 5.29 -17.48
C GLU A 82 -4.42 4.06 -16.58
N ALA A 83 -4.20 4.25 -15.29
CA ALA A 83 -4.36 3.20 -14.29
C ALA A 83 -5.81 3.13 -13.80
N ILE A 84 -6.43 1.95 -13.95
CA ILE A 84 -7.79 1.68 -13.49
C ILE A 84 -7.83 0.48 -12.56
N SER A 85 -8.85 0.39 -11.71
CA SER A 85 -9.05 -0.72 -10.80
C SER A 85 -10.29 -1.52 -11.20
N LEU A 86 -10.10 -2.74 -11.69
CA LEU A 86 -11.17 -3.60 -12.21
C LEU A 86 -11.06 -5.03 -11.66
N PRO A 87 -12.19 -5.71 -11.37
CA PRO A 87 -12.19 -7.11 -10.96
C PRO A 87 -11.89 -8.05 -12.14
N GLY A 88 -11.31 -9.20 -11.84
CA GLY A 88 -11.18 -10.32 -12.76
C GLY A 88 -10.13 -10.14 -13.87
N GLN A 89 -9.27 -9.14 -13.75
CA GLN A 89 -8.28 -8.78 -14.77
C GLN A 89 -6.90 -9.36 -14.46
N ASP A 90 -6.03 -9.35 -15.47
CA ASP A 90 -4.59 -9.52 -15.28
C ASP A 90 -4.02 -8.23 -14.69
N PRO A 91 -3.41 -8.23 -13.49
CA PRO A 91 -2.88 -7.00 -12.93
C PRO A 91 -1.70 -6.48 -13.78
N ALA A 92 -1.57 -5.16 -13.89
CA ALA A 92 -0.48 -4.52 -14.59
C ALA A 92 0.84 -4.73 -13.86
N THR A 93 1.80 -5.38 -14.52
CA THR A 93 3.14 -5.65 -13.98
C THR A 93 4.24 -5.16 -14.92
N SER A 94 5.51 -5.45 -14.60
CA SER A 94 6.66 -5.07 -15.43
C SER A 94 6.73 -3.57 -15.67
N ILE A 95 6.40 -2.80 -14.62
CA ILE A 95 6.30 -1.35 -14.63
C ILE A 95 7.19 -0.77 -13.54
N ASN A 96 7.89 0.31 -13.87
CA ASN A 96 8.75 1.03 -12.95
C ASN A 96 7.95 2.09 -12.17
N PHE A 97 8.55 2.64 -11.11
CA PHE A 97 7.87 3.57 -10.20
C PHE A 97 7.31 4.81 -10.92
N ASP A 98 8.15 5.48 -11.73
CA ASP A 98 7.76 6.73 -12.40
C ASP A 98 6.61 6.50 -13.40
N THR A 99 6.61 5.36 -14.11
CA THR A 99 5.55 5.01 -15.06
C THR A 99 4.26 4.65 -14.34
N ALA A 100 4.33 3.92 -13.22
CA ALA A 100 3.16 3.60 -12.39
C ALA A 100 2.52 4.88 -11.82
N ARG A 101 3.35 5.79 -11.30
CA ARG A 101 2.95 7.11 -10.82
C ARG A 101 2.30 7.94 -11.91
N GLN A 102 2.89 7.98 -13.10
CA GLN A 102 2.35 8.72 -14.23
C GLN A 102 1.04 8.14 -14.75
N ALA A 103 0.89 6.81 -14.80
CA ALA A 103 -0.36 6.16 -15.23
C ALA A 103 -1.53 6.51 -14.31
N CYS A 104 -1.30 6.61 -12.99
CA CYS A 104 -2.32 7.09 -12.06
C CYS A 104 -2.66 8.57 -12.30
N LYS A 105 -1.65 9.43 -12.50
CA LYS A 105 -1.88 10.86 -12.81
C LYS A 105 -2.65 11.05 -14.12
N ASN A 106 -2.40 10.21 -15.12
CA ASN A 106 -3.10 10.25 -16.41
C ASN A 106 -4.60 9.98 -16.26
N ALA A 107 -5.00 9.18 -15.25
CA ALA A 107 -6.41 8.91 -14.96
C ALA A 107 -7.20 10.17 -14.57
N GLY A 108 -6.54 11.28 -14.18
CA GLY A 108 -7.16 12.59 -14.01
C GLY A 108 -6.86 13.25 -12.66
N PRO A 109 -7.28 14.51 -12.47
CA PRO A 109 -7.07 15.22 -11.20
C PRO A 109 -7.64 14.45 -10.01
N GLY A 110 -6.89 14.39 -8.92
CA GLY A 110 -7.23 13.62 -7.72
C GLY A 110 -6.71 12.18 -7.74
N PHE A 111 -6.55 11.56 -8.93
CA PHE A 111 -5.93 10.23 -9.04
C PHE A 111 -4.42 10.29 -8.83
N HIS A 112 -3.91 9.32 -8.07
CA HIS A 112 -2.50 9.20 -7.74
C HIS A 112 -2.14 7.74 -7.47
N LEU A 113 -0.84 7.43 -7.48
CA LEU A 113 -0.34 6.14 -7.02
C LEU A 113 -0.62 6.05 -5.52
N MET A 114 -1.22 4.94 -5.07
CA MET A 114 -1.50 4.74 -3.65
C MET A 114 -0.27 5.03 -2.80
N THR A 115 -0.44 5.83 -1.74
CA THR A 115 0.70 6.27 -0.93
C THR A 115 0.99 5.32 0.22
N ASN A 116 2.20 5.43 0.77
CA ASN A 116 2.60 4.70 1.96
C ASN A 116 1.74 5.06 3.18
N TRP A 117 1.28 6.31 3.28
CA TRP A 117 0.37 6.72 4.35
C TRP A 117 -0.98 6.01 4.24
N GLU A 118 -1.52 5.88 3.03
CA GLU A 118 -2.77 5.17 2.78
C GLU A 118 -2.61 3.67 3.04
N TRP A 119 -1.49 3.07 2.64
CA TRP A 119 -1.18 1.68 2.95
C TRP A 119 -1.12 1.45 4.46
N ALA A 120 -0.39 2.31 5.19
CA ALA A 120 -0.25 2.20 6.63
C ALA A 120 -1.60 2.37 7.35
N ALA A 121 -2.45 3.33 6.91
CA ALA A 121 -3.80 3.51 7.42
C ALA A 121 -4.62 2.20 7.33
N LEU A 122 -4.69 1.61 6.13
CA LEU A 122 -5.46 0.39 5.89
C LEU A 122 -4.92 -0.80 6.67
N ALA A 123 -3.60 -0.98 6.68
CA ALA A 123 -2.95 -2.08 7.37
C ALA A 123 -3.15 -2.01 8.90
N LEU A 124 -2.97 -0.83 9.48
CA LEU A 124 -3.19 -0.60 10.91
C LEU A 124 -4.67 -0.79 11.29
N GLN A 125 -5.60 -0.28 10.47
CA GLN A 125 -7.03 -0.45 10.70
C GLN A 125 -7.47 -1.92 10.60
N ALA A 126 -6.99 -2.64 9.59
CA ALA A 126 -7.27 -4.07 9.43
C ALA A 126 -6.86 -4.86 10.68
N ILE A 127 -5.66 -4.61 11.21
CA ILE A 127 -5.18 -5.28 12.42
C ILE A 127 -5.92 -4.83 13.68
N ALA A 128 -6.24 -3.53 13.83
CA ALA A 128 -7.05 -3.03 14.95
C ALA A 128 -8.45 -3.69 14.98
N ASN A 129 -8.99 -4.03 13.80
CA ASN A 129 -10.25 -4.74 13.64
C ASN A 129 -10.12 -6.29 13.74
N GLY A 130 -8.90 -6.80 13.98
CA GLY A 130 -8.65 -8.24 14.12
C GLY A 130 -8.73 -9.03 12.80
N CYS A 131 -8.55 -8.37 11.66
CA CYS A 131 -8.57 -9.03 10.35
C CYS A 131 -7.26 -9.81 10.11
N ASP A 132 -7.39 -11.10 9.77
CA ASP A 132 -6.29 -11.91 9.24
C ASP A 132 -6.32 -11.88 7.70
N VAL A 133 -5.63 -10.89 7.13
CA VAL A 133 -5.62 -10.65 5.68
C VAL A 133 -4.63 -11.60 5.01
N ARG A 134 -5.17 -12.53 4.21
CA ARG A 134 -4.41 -13.50 3.42
C ARG A 134 -4.37 -13.09 1.95
N GLY A 135 -3.84 -13.96 1.10
CA GLY A 135 -3.69 -13.64 -0.31
C GLY A 135 -3.05 -14.75 -1.12
N ASN A 136 -2.94 -14.53 -2.43
CA ASN A 136 -2.14 -15.38 -3.30
C ASN A 136 -0.67 -15.27 -2.90
N THR A 137 -0.17 -16.20 -2.10
CA THR A 137 1.19 -16.20 -1.53
C THR A 137 1.90 -17.55 -1.72
N ASP A 138 1.25 -18.48 -2.41
CA ASP A 138 1.79 -19.78 -2.83
C ASP A 138 1.21 -20.16 -4.21
N CYS A 139 1.60 -19.41 -5.24
CA CYS A 139 1.40 -19.71 -6.67
C CYS A 139 -0.06 -19.99 -7.07
N GLY A 140 -0.97 -19.09 -6.72
CA GLY A 140 -2.40 -19.13 -7.02
C GLY A 140 -3.28 -19.35 -5.79
N ARG A 141 -2.69 -19.62 -4.63
CA ARG A 141 -3.38 -19.90 -3.36
C ARG A 141 -2.68 -19.24 -2.17
N SER A 142 -3.29 -19.33 -0.99
CA SER A 142 -2.66 -18.89 0.24
C SER A 142 -1.72 -19.95 0.83
N HIS A 143 -0.53 -19.53 1.27
CA HIS A 143 0.42 -20.42 1.94
C HIS A 143 -0.10 -20.88 3.32
N SER A 144 -0.86 -20.03 4.01
CA SER A 144 -1.39 -20.26 5.36
C SER A 144 -2.76 -20.94 5.36
N ASN A 145 -3.49 -20.90 4.23
CA ASN A 145 -4.71 -21.66 4.00
C ASN A 145 -4.80 -22.14 2.54
N ARG A 146 -4.37 -23.38 2.29
CA ARG A 146 -4.20 -23.91 0.93
C ARG A 146 -5.50 -24.15 0.16
N ASP A 147 -6.65 -24.12 0.83
CA ASP A 147 -7.97 -24.24 0.22
C ASP A 147 -8.47 -22.90 -0.34
N GLU A 148 -7.84 -21.78 0.04
CA GLU A 148 -8.11 -20.46 -0.54
C GLU A 148 -7.33 -20.33 -1.85
N ILE A 149 -8.06 -20.33 -2.97
CA ILE A 149 -7.49 -20.35 -4.32
C ILE A 149 -8.13 -19.23 -5.14
N GLY A 150 -7.31 -18.40 -5.78
CA GLY A 150 -7.78 -17.42 -6.75
C GLY A 150 -7.93 -18.04 -8.15
N LYS A 151 -8.53 -17.30 -9.08
CA LYS A 151 -8.63 -17.76 -10.48
C LYS A 151 -7.30 -17.48 -11.19
N PRO A 152 -6.51 -18.51 -11.57
CA PRO A 152 -5.19 -18.31 -12.15
C PRO A 152 -5.28 -17.65 -13.53
N LEU A 153 -4.21 -16.96 -13.91
CA LEU A 153 -3.99 -16.51 -15.27
C LEU A 153 -3.28 -17.61 -16.08
N PRO A 154 -3.63 -17.83 -17.37
CA PRO A 154 -3.00 -18.88 -18.17
C PRO A 154 -1.47 -18.71 -18.22
N GLY A 155 -0.72 -19.73 -17.79
CA GLY A 155 0.74 -19.70 -17.81
C GLY A 155 1.41 -18.79 -16.77
N SER A 156 0.64 -18.27 -15.80
CA SER A 156 1.15 -17.42 -14.72
C SER A 156 0.81 -17.99 -13.35
N GLN A 157 1.59 -17.58 -12.34
CA GLN A 157 1.34 -17.86 -10.92
C GLN A 157 0.54 -16.72 -10.24
N THR A 158 0.29 -15.62 -10.97
CA THR A 158 -0.70 -14.60 -10.61
C THR A 158 -2.12 -15.11 -10.74
N THR A 159 -3.01 -14.51 -9.97
CA THR A 159 -4.46 -14.68 -10.04
C THR A 159 -5.10 -13.43 -10.57
N ARG A 160 -6.27 -13.59 -11.19
CA ARG A 160 -7.10 -12.47 -11.60
C ARG A 160 -7.41 -11.58 -10.39
N THR A 161 -7.38 -10.28 -10.59
CA THR A 161 -7.63 -9.30 -9.53
C THR A 161 -8.94 -9.58 -8.78
N GLY A 162 -8.87 -9.65 -7.46
CA GLY A 162 -10.01 -9.89 -6.55
C GLY A 162 -10.71 -11.23 -6.73
N SER A 163 -10.07 -12.22 -7.34
CA SER A 163 -10.68 -13.53 -7.60
C SER A 163 -10.58 -14.51 -6.44
N GLY A 164 -9.80 -14.19 -5.41
CA GLY A 164 -9.75 -14.94 -4.16
C GLY A 164 -10.96 -14.69 -3.24
N PRO A 165 -11.06 -15.41 -2.12
CA PRO A 165 -12.13 -15.27 -1.14
C PRO A 165 -12.08 -13.94 -0.39
N ALA A 166 -13.12 -13.62 0.39
CA ALA A 166 -13.16 -12.44 1.25
C ALA A 166 -12.00 -12.33 2.26
N SER A 167 -11.40 -13.44 2.68
CA SER A 167 -10.19 -13.42 3.53
C SER A 167 -8.96 -12.82 2.83
N TRP A 168 -9.01 -12.62 1.51
CA TRP A 168 -7.97 -11.90 0.74
C TRP A 168 -8.27 -10.41 0.57
N ARG A 169 -9.25 -9.91 1.33
CA ARG A 169 -9.66 -8.51 1.34
C ARG A 169 -9.35 -7.90 2.70
N HIS A 170 -8.93 -6.63 2.71
CA HIS A 170 -8.34 -5.98 3.89
C HIS A 170 -9.25 -5.98 5.14
N ASP A 171 -10.57 -5.99 4.97
CA ASP A 171 -11.56 -5.97 6.05
C ASP A 171 -12.25 -7.34 6.26
N GLY A 172 -11.82 -8.38 5.52
CA GLY A 172 -12.41 -9.72 5.57
C GLY A 172 -13.81 -9.84 4.97
N THR A 173 -14.32 -8.80 4.30
CA THR A 173 -15.65 -8.81 3.65
C THR A 173 -15.53 -8.85 2.13
N GLU A 174 -16.57 -9.33 1.44
CA GLU A 174 -16.63 -9.38 -0.04
C GLU A 174 -16.45 -8.01 -0.72
N HIS A 175 -16.63 -6.92 0.01
CA HIS A 175 -16.51 -5.54 -0.49
C HIS A 175 -15.23 -4.84 -0.02
N GLY A 176 -14.32 -5.53 0.66
CA GLY A 176 -13.02 -4.98 1.00
C GLY A 176 -12.09 -4.86 -0.21
N ILE A 177 -11.09 -4.00 -0.05
CA ILE A 177 -9.93 -3.90 -0.93
C ILE A 177 -9.24 -5.26 -1.02
N ALA A 178 -9.12 -5.81 -2.23
CA ALA A 178 -8.54 -7.12 -2.49
C ALA A 178 -7.03 -7.05 -2.74
N ASP A 179 -6.38 -8.19 -2.52
CA ASP A 179 -5.01 -8.49 -2.95
C ASP A 179 -3.96 -7.49 -2.42
N MET A 180 -4.19 -6.86 -1.25
CA MET A 180 -3.13 -6.08 -0.58
C MET A 180 -2.00 -6.99 -0.06
N VAL A 181 -2.29 -8.28 0.12
CA VAL A 181 -1.32 -9.31 0.47
C VAL A 181 -1.22 -10.26 -0.71
N GLY A 182 0.00 -10.44 -1.22
CA GLY A 182 0.24 -11.37 -2.31
C GLY A 182 -0.29 -10.93 -3.68
N ASN A 183 -0.40 -11.91 -4.56
CA ASN A 183 -0.53 -11.76 -6.01
C ASN A 183 0.71 -11.11 -6.60
N ILE A 184 0.87 -9.80 -6.49
CA ILE A 184 2.05 -9.06 -6.94
C ILE A 184 2.45 -8.04 -5.88
N TRP A 185 3.73 -7.72 -5.84
CA TRP A 185 4.20 -6.54 -5.13
C TRP A 185 3.61 -5.28 -5.74
N GLU A 186 3.45 -4.24 -4.92
CA GLU A 186 2.89 -2.96 -5.36
C GLU A 186 3.80 -1.80 -5.01
N TRP A 187 4.19 -1.01 -6.03
CA TRP A 187 4.74 0.32 -5.81
C TRP A 187 3.78 1.16 -4.97
N VAL A 188 4.31 1.87 -3.99
CA VAL A 188 3.60 2.91 -3.23
C VAL A 188 4.36 4.22 -3.28
N ASP A 189 3.67 5.36 -3.32
CA ASP A 189 4.28 6.69 -3.31
C ASP A 189 4.51 7.21 -1.87
N GLY A 190 5.25 8.30 -1.68
CA GLY A 190 5.35 8.99 -0.39
C GLY A 190 6.26 8.32 0.65
N LEU A 191 7.23 7.52 0.22
CA LEU A 191 8.32 7.03 1.06
C LEU A 191 9.52 6.73 0.18
N LYS A 192 10.73 7.02 0.65
CA LYS A 192 11.99 6.54 0.06
C LYS A 192 13.10 6.46 1.09
N LEU A 193 14.15 5.70 0.76
CA LEU A 193 15.44 5.80 1.43
C LEU A 193 16.43 6.53 0.55
N MET A 194 17.26 7.37 1.17
CA MET A 194 18.49 7.89 0.58
C MET A 194 19.65 7.52 1.49
N SER A 195 20.48 6.57 1.06
CA SER A 195 21.54 5.97 1.90
C SER A 195 21.01 5.55 3.27
N GLY A 196 19.91 4.77 3.25
CA GLY A 196 19.22 4.28 4.44
C GLY A 196 18.38 5.31 5.20
N ARG A 197 18.54 6.61 4.96
CA ARG A 197 17.76 7.66 5.65
C ARG A 197 16.32 7.67 5.18
N ILE A 198 15.38 7.63 6.11
CA ILE A 198 13.95 7.57 5.82
C ILE A 198 13.45 8.98 5.48
N ILE A 199 12.95 9.14 4.26
CA ILE A 199 12.38 10.38 3.73
C ILE A 199 10.91 10.14 3.41
N ILE A 200 10.03 10.97 4.00
CA ILE A 200 8.59 10.91 3.81
C ILE A 200 8.01 12.34 3.77
N PRO A 201 6.91 12.59 3.04
CA PRO A 201 6.13 13.81 3.23
C PRO A 201 5.48 13.81 4.62
N LYS A 202 5.27 15.00 5.18
CA LYS A 202 4.73 15.18 6.54
C LYS A 202 3.31 14.58 6.70
N ASP A 203 2.53 14.64 5.63
CA ASP A 203 1.19 14.12 5.52
C ASP A 203 0.99 13.46 4.13
N ASN A 204 -0.25 13.15 3.75
CA ASN A 204 -0.58 12.55 2.47
C ASN A 204 -0.65 13.57 1.31
N ALA A 205 0.24 14.56 1.29
CA ALA A 205 0.43 15.46 0.15
C ALA A 205 0.96 14.71 -1.09
N TYR A 206 0.11 13.87 -1.70
CA TYR A 206 0.44 13.00 -2.84
C TYR A 206 0.90 13.75 -4.10
N GLY A 207 0.59 15.04 -4.18
CA GLY A 207 1.03 15.95 -5.24
C GLY A 207 2.36 16.65 -4.96
N LEU A 208 2.92 16.55 -3.76
CA LEU A 208 4.14 17.22 -3.36
C LEU A 208 5.35 16.70 -4.14
N ASP A 209 6.21 17.60 -4.59
CA ASP A 209 7.46 17.24 -5.27
C ASP A 209 8.35 16.41 -4.32
N GLU A 210 8.94 15.33 -4.82
CA GLU A 210 9.81 14.42 -4.06
C GLU A 210 11.01 15.14 -3.44
N LEU A 211 11.47 16.23 -4.05
CA LEU A 211 12.56 17.06 -3.53
C LEU A 211 12.17 17.85 -2.28
N GLN A 212 10.86 17.99 -2.01
CA GLN A 212 10.33 18.69 -0.84
C GLN A 212 9.99 17.74 0.31
N TRP A 213 10.11 16.42 0.11
CA TRP A 213 9.92 15.47 1.20
C TRP A 213 11.03 15.63 2.24
N SER A 214 10.71 15.37 3.50
CA SER A 214 11.61 15.66 4.62
C SER A 214 12.18 14.37 5.20
N ALA A 215 13.45 14.43 5.60
CA ALA A 215 14.03 13.36 6.41
C ALA A 215 13.32 13.31 7.76
N THR A 216 13.03 12.09 8.22
CA THR A 216 12.36 11.86 9.52
C THR A 216 13.29 12.04 10.72
N GLY A 217 14.60 12.07 10.49
CA GLY A 217 15.62 11.92 11.52
C GLY A 217 15.91 10.46 11.89
N ALA A 218 15.25 9.49 11.26
CA ALA A 218 15.52 8.07 11.41
C ALA A 218 16.06 7.45 10.11
N CYS A 219 16.72 6.31 10.22
CA CYS A 219 17.22 5.50 9.12
C CYS A 219 17.00 4.00 9.38
N PHE A 220 17.10 3.20 8.33
CA PHE A 220 17.32 1.75 8.43
C PHE A 220 18.81 1.50 8.51
N ASP A 221 19.30 1.10 9.67
CA ASP A 221 20.67 0.64 9.86
C ASP A 221 20.71 -0.89 9.87
N ILE A 222 21.83 -1.46 9.42
CA ILE A 222 22.02 -2.92 9.36
C ILE A 222 23.08 -3.32 10.37
N VAL A 223 22.65 -3.93 11.48
CA VAL A 223 23.55 -4.42 12.54
C VAL A 223 23.33 -5.91 12.71
N ASP A 224 24.44 -6.65 12.77
CA ASP A 224 24.45 -8.12 12.88
C ASP A 224 23.60 -8.84 11.79
N GLY A 225 23.51 -8.25 10.60
CA GLY A 225 22.73 -8.80 9.48
C GLY A 225 21.22 -8.57 9.58
N TYR A 226 20.77 -7.58 10.36
CA TYR A 226 19.34 -7.27 10.47
C TYR A 226 19.07 -5.77 10.40
N PRO A 227 18.07 -5.35 9.60
CA PRO A 227 17.56 -3.99 9.64
C PRO A 227 16.95 -3.68 11.00
N HIS A 228 17.19 -2.45 11.46
CA HIS A 228 16.51 -1.85 12.60
C HIS A 228 16.44 -0.34 12.40
N ILE A 229 15.55 0.32 13.14
CA ILE A 229 15.40 1.77 13.10
C ILE A 229 16.48 2.43 13.97
N SER A 230 17.23 3.38 13.41
CA SER A 230 18.32 4.08 14.08
C SER A 230 18.29 5.60 13.79
N ASP A 231 19.09 6.37 14.52
CA ASP A 231 19.40 7.78 14.22
C ASP A 231 20.64 7.93 13.30
N SER A 232 21.37 6.83 13.09
CA SER A 232 22.63 6.81 12.36
C SER A 232 22.85 5.46 11.65
N ILE A 233 23.56 5.51 10.52
CA ILE A 233 24.07 4.33 9.81
C ILE A 233 25.44 3.99 10.38
N THR A 234 25.61 2.76 10.86
CA THR A 234 26.87 2.28 11.44
C THR A 234 27.61 1.34 10.50
N ASN A 235 26.87 0.69 9.60
CA ASN A 235 27.40 -0.23 8.60
C ASN A 235 26.57 -0.15 7.31
N GLU A 236 27.25 0.01 6.18
CA GLU A 236 26.61 -0.02 4.86
C GLU A 236 26.42 -1.48 4.41
N ASP A 237 25.17 -1.87 4.23
CA ASP A 237 24.76 -3.22 3.89
C ASP A 237 23.30 -3.24 3.40
N TYR A 238 22.84 -4.43 3.01
CA TYR A 238 21.45 -4.69 2.69
C TYR A 238 21.04 -6.01 3.33
N ASP A 239 20.04 -5.97 4.20
CA ASP A 239 19.47 -7.19 4.76
C ASP A 239 18.00 -7.01 5.12
N SER A 240 17.46 -7.95 5.89
CA SER A 240 16.04 -8.17 5.95
C SER A 240 15.61 -8.96 7.18
N VAL A 241 14.49 -8.56 7.76
CA VAL A 241 13.99 -9.11 9.02
C VAL A 241 12.47 -9.22 8.96
N MET A 242 11.89 -10.20 9.65
CA MET A 242 10.43 -10.24 9.81
C MET A 242 9.98 -8.96 10.51
N PHE A 243 8.88 -8.34 10.07
CA PHE A 243 8.43 -7.06 10.62
C PHE A 243 8.20 -7.11 12.13
N ARG A 244 7.68 -8.24 12.63
CA ARG A 244 7.48 -8.49 14.07
C ARG A 244 8.77 -8.49 14.89
N ASP A 245 9.90 -8.75 14.23
CA ASP A 245 11.23 -8.85 14.83
C ASP A 245 12.06 -7.56 14.57
N MET A 246 11.49 -6.59 13.84
CA MET A 246 12.08 -5.27 13.64
C MET A 246 12.17 -4.52 14.97
N THR A 247 13.32 -3.92 15.25
CA THR A 247 13.57 -3.16 16.47
C THR A 247 14.03 -1.73 16.16
N ALA A 248 14.28 -0.96 17.21
CA ALA A 248 14.97 0.32 17.11
C ALA A 248 16.18 0.33 18.04
N ASN A 249 17.16 1.17 17.74
CA ASN A 249 18.36 1.30 18.56
C ASN A 249 18.01 1.69 20.01
N PRO A 250 18.58 1.01 21.03
CA PRO A 250 18.28 1.30 22.42
C PRO A 250 18.53 2.78 22.76
N GLY A 251 17.53 3.42 23.37
CA GLY A 251 17.62 4.83 23.76
C GLY A 251 17.30 5.83 22.65
N PHE A 252 17.09 5.38 21.40
CA PHE A 252 16.61 6.24 20.33
C PHE A 252 15.14 6.63 20.57
N GLU A 253 14.85 7.92 20.58
CA GLU A 253 13.49 8.44 20.63
C GLU A 253 12.85 8.34 19.24
N ILE A 254 12.08 7.28 19.02
CA ILE A 254 11.49 6.97 17.71
C ILE A 254 10.46 8.06 17.34
N PRO A 255 10.63 8.77 16.21
CA PRO A 255 9.61 9.70 15.73
C PRO A 255 8.27 8.97 15.50
N LEU A 256 7.16 9.56 15.94
CA LEU A 256 5.82 8.96 15.79
C LEU A 256 5.52 8.52 14.35
N ALA A 257 6.00 9.31 13.38
CA ALA A 257 5.86 9.06 11.95
C ALA A 257 6.37 7.68 11.53
N ILE A 258 7.38 7.10 12.19
CA ILE A 258 7.92 5.77 11.87
C ILE A 258 6.88 4.68 12.11
N ARG A 259 6.12 4.79 13.22
CA ARG A 259 5.05 3.82 13.54
C ARG A 259 3.79 4.11 12.74
N GLN A 260 3.44 5.39 12.57
CA GLN A 260 2.31 5.82 11.75
C GLN A 260 2.47 5.41 10.28
N ALA A 261 3.70 5.37 9.74
CA ALA A 261 4.02 4.96 8.39
C ALA A 261 4.22 3.44 8.23
N LEU A 262 3.95 2.66 9.29
CA LEU A 262 4.14 1.21 9.36
C LEU A 262 5.57 0.78 9.00
N LEU A 263 6.58 1.45 9.56
CA LEU A 263 7.99 1.09 9.41
C LEU A 263 8.53 0.36 10.64
N LEU A 264 7.81 0.42 11.76
CA LEU A 264 8.10 -0.32 12.98
C LEU A 264 6.80 -0.72 13.70
N ALA A 265 6.72 -1.98 14.14
CA ALA A 265 5.53 -2.53 14.80
C ALA A 265 5.20 -1.81 16.11
N CYS A 266 3.95 -1.38 16.29
CA CYS A 266 3.48 -0.90 17.59
C CYS A 266 3.57 -2.01 18.66
N PRO A 267 3.93 -1.70 19.92
CA PRO A 267 3.99 -2.69 20.99
C PRO A 267 2.68 -3.49 21.11
N GLY A 268 2.77 -4.81 21.20
CA GLY A 268 1.60 -5.69 21.32
C GLY A 268 0.83 -5.94 20.02
N ILE A 269 1.17 -5.25 18.92
CA ILE A 269 0.63 -5.54 17.59
C ILE A 269 1.55 -6.54 16.88
N GLN A 270 0.96 -7.59 16.31
CA GLN A 270 1.64 -8.55 15.45
C GLN A 270 1.05 -8.45 14.05
N MET A 271 1.91 -8.25 13.06
CA MET A 271 1.49 -8.13 11.66
C MET A 271 2.43 -8.96 10.78
N PRO A 272 1.91 -9.85 9.92
CA PRO A 272 2.73 -10.62 8.98
C PRO A 272 3.41 -9.71 7.95
N GLY A 273 4.55 -10.16 7.47
CA GLY A 273 5.35 -9.49 6.45
C GLY A 273 6.82 -9.40 6.85
N ARG A 274 7.68 -9.36 5.84
CA ARG A 274 9.11 -9.15 5.99
C ARG A 274 9.49 -7.76 5.50
N VAL A 275 10.53 -7.18 6.09
CA VAL A 275 11.09 -5.91 5.66
C VAL A 275 12.49 -6.15 5.12
N TRP A 276 12.78 -5.56 3.97
CA TRP A 276 14.09 -5.51 3.36
C TRP A 276 14.49 -4.04 3.26
N ALA A 277 15.66 -3.67 3.75
CA ALA A 277 16.22 -2.32 3.62
C ALA A 277 17.68 -2.32 3.15
N ASP A 278 17.96 -1.54 2.10
CA ASP A 278 19.30 -1.26 1.60
C ASP A 278 19.69 0.16 2.03
N ASN A 279 20.82 0.27 2.74
CA ASN A 279 21.33 1.54 3.24
C ASN A 279 22.61 2.02 2.54
N SER A 280 23.00 1.38 1.43
CA SER A 280 24.22 1.67 0.67
C SER A 280 24.38 3.16 0.37
N GLU A 281 25.62 3.68 0.45
CA GLU A 281 25.91 5.08 0.12
C GLU A 281 25.42 5.44 -1.30
N ASP A 282 24.89 6.67 -1.44
CA ASP A 282 24.33 7.22 -2.67
C ASP A 282 23.19 6.42 -3.35
N PHE A 283 22.64 5.40 -2.68
CA PHE A 283 21.52 4.62 -3.20
C PHE A 283 20.15 5.21 -2.82
N GLU A 284 19.26 5.27 -3.81
CA GLU A 284 17.83 5.57 -3.62
C GLU A 284 17.03 4.28 -3.70
N ALA A 285 16.38 3.92 -2.60
CA ALA A 285 15.44 2.80 -2.56
C ALA A 285 14.00 3.31 -2.49
N LEU A 286 13.14 2.78 -3.35
CA LEU A 286 11.71 3.07 -3.35
C LEU A 286 10.88 1.87 -2.86
N PRO A 287 9.75 2.12 -2.19
CA PRO A 287 9.01 1.09 -1.50
C PRO A 287 8.09 0.31 -2.45
N ILE A 288 8.13 -1.00 -2.30
CA ILE A 288 7.05 -1.89 -2.73
C ILE A 288 6.49 -2.63 -1.51
N ARG A 289 5.17 -2.85 -1.47
CA ARG A 289 4.49 -3.49 -0.32
C ARG A 289 3.66 -4.70 -0.72
N GLY A 290 3.27 -5.49 0.29
CA GLY A 290 2.26 -6.57 0.19
C GLY A 290 2.80 -7.98 -0.06
N GLY A 291 3.86 -8.13 -0.85
CA GLY A 291 4.38 -9.44 -1.27
C GLY A 291 3.76 -9.95 -2.57
N GLY A 292 4.47 -10.86 -3.24
CA GLY A 292 4.04 -11.55 -4.46
C GLY A 292 3.55 -12.98 -4.22
N TRP A 293 3.12 -13.61 -5.30
CA TRP A 293 2.56 -14.97 -5.31
C TRP A 293 3.48 -16.06 -4.75
N ASN A 294 4.79 -15.84 -4.63
CA ASN A 294 5.78 -16.84 -4.22
C ASN A 294 6.45 -16.54 -2.87
N ASP A 295 6.04 -15.48 -2.17
CA ASP A 295 6.72 -15.02 -0.96
C ASP A 295 6.33 -15.79 0.31
N GLY A 296 5.27 -16.60 0.26
CA GLY A 296 4.80 -17.37 1.41
C GLY A 296 4.58 -16.47 2.63
N SER A 297 5.23 -16.79 3.74
CA SER A 297 5.14 -16.04 4.99
C SER A 297 5.87 -14.69 4.98
N HIS A 298 6.61 -14.35 3.92
CA HIS A 298 7.25 -13.04 3.78
C HIS A 298 6.28 -11.97 3.25
N ALA A 299 5.20 -12.38 2.58
CA ALA A 299 4.09 -11.52 2.22
C ALA A 299 3.25 -11.15 3.45
N GLY A 300 2.51 -10.04 3.35
CA GLY A 300 1.65 -9.56 4.42
C GLY A 300 1.47 -8.05 4.39
N LEU A 301 0.56 -7.56 5.24
CA LEU A 301 0.26 -6.13 5.33
C LEU A 301 1.49 -5.29 5.72
N ALA A 302 2.43 -5.86 6.48
CA ALA A 302 3.67 -5.19 6.85
C ALA A 302 4.83 -5.42 5.87
N ALA A 303 4.64 -6.26 4.84
CA ALA A 303 5.71 -6.54 3.89
C ALA A 303 6.16 -5.25 3.19
N LEU A 304 7.46 -4.98 3.21
CA LEU A 304 8.06 -3.75 2.70
C LEU A 304 9.44 -4.05 2.13
N TYR A 305 9.61 -3.80 0.84
CA TYR A 305 10.88 -3.98 0.16
C TYR A 305 11.44 -2.60 -0.22
N LEU A 306 12.55 -2.21 0.40
CA LEU A 306 13.30 -0.97 0.19
C LEU A 306 14.73 -1.29 -0.24
N PHE A 307 14.85 -2.00 -1.36
CA PHE A 307 16.10 -2.53 -1.92
C PHE A 307 16.26 -2.21 -3.41
N PHE A 308 15.19 -1.79 -4.08
CA PHE A 308 15.17 -1.56 -5.51
C PHE A 308 15.03 -0.07 -5.81
N GLY A 309 15.80 0.39 -6.80
CA GLY A 309 15.69 1.74 -7.32
C GLY A 309 14.47 1.91 -8.22
N ARG A 310 14.16 3.18 -8.54
CA ARG A 310 12.98 3.59 -9.31
C ARG A 310 12.78 2.92 -10.67
N SER A 311 13.87 2.45 -11.30
CA SER A 311 13.84 1.82 -12.63
C SER A 311 13.48 0.33 -12.61
N TYR A 312 13.38 -0.30 -11.44
CA TYR A 312 13.10 -1.71 -11.32
C TYR A 312 11.71 -2.05 -11.88
N ALA A 313 11.65 -3.08 -12.72
CA ALA A 313 10.42 -3.51 -13.39
C ALA A 313 10.48 -5.01 -13.67
N VAL A 314 9.57 -5.77 -13.06
CA VAL A 314 9.52 -7.24 -13.17
C VAL A 314 8.08 -7.73 -13.21
N SER A 315 7.88 -8.97 -13.67
CA SER A 315 6.56 -9.58 -13.82
C SER A 315 5.79 -9.79 -12.52
N GLY A 316 6.44 -9.67 -11.36
CA GLY A 316 5.81 -9.78 -10.04
C GLY A 316 5.58 -8.44 -9.34
N LEU A 317 5.71 -7.32 -10.05
CA LEU A 317 5.62 -5.98 -9.50
C LEU A 317 4.72 -5.09 -10.33
N GLY A 318 3.68 -4.58 -9.68
CA GLY A 318 2.71 -3.63 -10.21
C GLY A 318 2.41 -2.52 -9.20
N PHE A 319 1.14 -2.15 -9.08
CA PHE A 319 0.68 -1.02 -8.27
C PHE A 319 -0.86 -0.98 -8.22
N ARG A 320 -1.43 -0.01 -7.49
CA ARG A 320 -2.86 0.35 -7.58
C ARG A 320 -3.08 1.87 -7.54
N PRO A 321 -4.17 2.37 -8.17
CA PRO A 321 -4.54 3.78 -8.07
C PRO A 321 -5.26 4.08 -6.75
N ALA A 322 -5.11 5.30 -6.28
CA ALA A 322 -5.92 5.93 -5.23
C ALA A 322 -6.50 7.25 -5.75
N PHE A 323 -7.46 7.82 -5.02
CA PHE A 323 -8.09 9.09 -5.34
C PHE A 323 -8.45 9.87 -4.07
N ILE A 324 -8.22 11.19 -4.10
CA ILE A 324 -8.71 12.12 -3.09
C ILE A 324 -9.37 13.30 -3.82
N GLY A 325 -10.56 13.67 -3.36
CA GLY A 325 -11.36 14.80 -3.86
C GLY A 325 -11.08 16.13 -3.19
#